data_AF-A0AAE4G924-F1
#
_entry.id   AF-A0AAE4G924-F1
#
_cell.length_a   1.000
_cell.length_b   1.000
_cell.length_c   1.000
_cell.angle_alpha   90.00
_cell.angle_beta   90.00
_cell.angle_gamma   90.00
#
_symmetry.space_group_name_H-M   'P 1'
#
loop_
_entity.id
_entity.type
_entity.pdbx_description
1 polymer ?
#
loop_
_entity_poly.entity_id
_entity_poly.type
_entity_poly.pdbx_seq_one_letter_code
_entity_poly.pdbx_strand_id
1 'polypeptide(L)'
;MHQRTEDQKWQPLDRPGLVQAGDKLRFRIGQNEYRERVKEVLNAGTDEEEILYDRQQNFYFVTSMVVLGTSAHKDVEVLKSSPGKNGRVFSANFYRLRDPLRGRGRS
;
A
#
# COMPACT_ATOMS: atom_id res chain seq x y z
N MET A 1 -28.00 -13.42 13.85
CA MET A 1 -26.74 -14.07 14.27
C MET A 1 -25.58 -13.23 13.77
N HIS A 2 -24.95 -12.43 14.64
CA HIS A 2 -23.77 -11.63 14.28
C HIS A 2 -22.56 -12.57 14.25
N GLN A 3 -22.05 -12.88 13.07
CA GLN A 3 -20.81 -13.64 12.93
C GLN A 3 -19.65 -12.81 13.48
N ARG A 4 -18.88 -13.41 14.39
CA ARG A 4 -17.71 -12.82 15.02
C ARG A 4 -16.73 -12.38 13.95
N THR A 5 -16.39 -11.09 13.97
CA THR A 5 -15.23 -10.50 13.31
C THR A 5 -14.01 -11.37 13.55
N GLU A 6 -13.42 -11.89 12.47
CA GLU A 6 -12.05 -12.39 12.49
C GLU A 6 -11.17 -11.37 13.22
N ASP A 7 -10.35 -11.84 14.16
CA ASP A 7 -9.33 -11.05 14.83
C ASP A 7 -8.35 -10.53 13.77
N GLN A 8 -8.64 -9.34 13.21
CA GLN A 8 -7.73 -8.67 12.31
C GLN A 8 -6.43 -8.44 13.09
N LYS A 9 -5.39 -9.19 12.73
CA LYS A 9 -4.08 -9.10 13.37
C LYS A 9 -3.26 -8.06 12.65
N TRP A 10 -2.62 -7.17 13.42
CA TRP A 10 -1.58 -6.28 12.93
C TRP A 10 -0.39 -7.11 12.43
N GLN A 11 0.08 -6.80 11.23
CA GLN A 11 1.19 -7.50 10.58
C GLN A 11 2.30 -6.50 10.25
N PRO A 12 3.58 -6.82 10.48
CA PRO A 12 4.67 -5.94 10.11
C PRO A 12 4.69 -5.70 8.59
N LEU A 13 5.05 -4.48 8.19
CA LEU A 13 5.31 -4.15 6.79
C LEU A 13 6.75 -4.54 6.43
N ASP A 14 6.93 -5.74 5.88
CA ASP A 14 8.25 -6.32 5.59
C ASP A 14 8.62 -6.37 4.10
N ARG A 15 7.68 -6.06 3.19
CA ARG A 15 7.91 -5.99 1.74
C ARG A 15 6.85 -5.15 1.02
N PRO A 16 7.17 -4.64 -0.20
CA PRO A 16 6.17 -4.05 -1.09
C PRO A 16 5.04 -5.01 -1.47
N GLY A 17 3.88 -4.45 -1.81
CA GLY A 17 2.68 -5.18 -2.24
C GLY A 17 1.82 -5.70 -1.11
N LEU A 18 2.19 -5.44 0.15
CA LEU A 18 1.43 -5.82 1.32
C LEU A 18 0.32 -4.84 1.70
N VAL A 19 0.29 -3.63 1.14
CA VAL A 19 -0.65 -2.57 1.54
C VAL A 19 -1.63 -2.28 0.41
N GLN A 20 -2.88 -2.01 0.75
CA GLN A 20 -3.90 -1.53 -0.19
C GLN A 20 -4.64 -0.32 0.39
N ALA A 21 -5.26 0.47 -0.49
CA ALA A 21 -6.13 1.56 -0.07
C ALA A 21 -7.23 1.06 0.88
N GLY A 22 -7.45 1.78 1.97
CA GLY A 22 -8.43 1.44 2.98
C GLY A 22 -7.90 0.62 4.16
N ASP A 23 -6.73 -0.02 4.04
CA ASP A 23 -6.02 -0.65 5.17
C ASP A 23 -5.68 0.40 6.24
N LYS A 24 -5.46 -0.05 7.47
CA LYS A 24 -4.96 0.82 8.54
C LYS A 24 -3.48 0.57 8.75
N LEU A 25 -2.76 1.63 9.05
CA LEU A 25 -1.34 1.62 9.42
C LEU A 25 -1.20 1.99 10.89
N ARG A 26 -0.20 1.41 11.53
CA ARG A 26 0.34 1.84 12.82
C ARG A 26 1.85 2.01 12.64
N PHE A 27 2.41 3.13 13.07
CA PHE A 27 3.84 3.39 12.94
C PHE A 27 4.29 4.46 13.93
N ARG A 28 5.61 4.65 14.06
CA ARG A 28 6.21 5.71 14.87
C ARG A 28 7.01 6.69 14.02
N ILE A 29 6.94 7.97 14.38
CA ILE A 29 7.85 9.00 13.89
C ILE A 29 8.41 9.70 15.13
N GLY A 30 9.73 9.61 15.34
CA GLY A 30 10.35 10.05 16.59
C GLY A 30 9.80 9.27 17.79
N GLN A 31 9.23 9.96 18.78
CA GLN A 31 8.64 9.36 19.98
C GLN A 31 7.12 9.17 19.89
N ASN A 32 6.50 9.62 18.79
CA ASN A 32 5.05 9.61 18.64
C ASN A 32 4.59 8.37 17.85
N GLU A 33 3.51 7.72 18.30
CA GLU A 33 2.80 6.68 17.56
C GLU A 33 1.63 7.30 16.78
N TYR A 34 1.48 6.89 15.52
CA TYR A 34 0.42 7.32 14.61
C TYR A 34 -0.39 6.12 14.14
N ARG A 35 -1.68 6.35 13.87
CA ARG A 35 -2.59 5.35 13.33
C ARG A 35 -3.42 5.96 12.23
N GLU A 36 -3.10 5.60 11.00
CA GLU A 36 -3.66 6.25 9.82
C GLU A 36 -4.34 5.25 8.88
N ARG A 37 -5.22 5.76 8.03
CA ARG A 37 -5.86 4.94 7.00
C ARG A 37 -5.24 5.23 5.65
N VAL A 38 -4.79 4.19 4.97
CA VAL A 38 -4.23 4.29 3.62
C VAL A 38 -5.29 4.89 2.69
N LYS A 39 -4.94 5.98 2.04
CA LYS A 39 -5.81 6.65 1.05
C LYS A 39 -5.52 6.13 -0.34
N GLU A 40 -4.25 5.96 -0.65
CA GLU A 40 -3.77 5.62 -1.97
C GLU A 40 -2.44 4.86 -1.86
N VAL A 41 -2.20 3.97 -2.83
CA VAL A 41 -0.94 3.25 -2.99
C VAL A 41 -0.48 3.48 -4.42
N LEU A 42 0.68 4.08 -4.60
CA LEU A 42 1.30 4.30 -5.91
C LEU A 42 2.37 3.23 -6.14
N ASN A 43 2.59 2.85 -7.41
CA ASN A 43 3.58 1.84 -7.81
C ASN A 43 3.52 0.55 -6.96
N ALA A 44 2.31 0.07 -6.68
CA ALA A 44 2.08 -1.07 -5.80
C ALA A 44 2.92 -2.29 -6.19
N GLY A 45 3.58 -2.91 -5.21
CA GLY A 45 4.42 -4.10 -5.41
C GLY A 45 5.81 -3.85 -6.00
N THR A 46 6.23 -2.60 -6.20
CA THR A 46 7.60 -2.27 -6.64
C THR A 46 8.45 -1.68 -5.51
N ASP A 47 9.75 -1.52 -5.74
CA ASP A 47 10.65 -0.84 -4.80
C ASP A 47 10.35 0.66 -4.64
N GLU A 48 9.54 1.22 -5.54
CA GLU A 48 9.04 2.59 -5.53
C GLU A 48 7.60 2.68 -5.00
N GLU A 49 7.10 1.64 -4.33
CA GLU A 49 5.76 1.65 -3.73
C GLU A 49 5.64 2.78 -2.71
N GLU A 50 4.71 3.71 -2.95
CA GLU A 50 4.44 4.84 -2.05
C GLU A 50 3.07 4.67 -1.39
N ILE A 51 3.04 4.82 -0.07
CA ILE A 51 1.83 4.73 0.73
C ILE A 51 1.41 6.12 1.17
N LEU A 52 0.31 6.63 0.61
CA LEU A 52 -0.22 7.95 0.91
C LEU A 52 -1.36 7.82 1.93
N TYR A 53 -1.22 8.48 3.09
CA TYR A 53 -2.19 8.40 4.18
C TYR A 53 -2.84 9.74 4.54
N ASP A 54 -2.21 10.87 4.21
CA ASP A 54 -2.83 12.20 4.21
C ASP A 54 -2.55 12.91 2.88
N ARG A 55 -3.60 13.14 2.08
CA ARG A 55 -3.50 13.82 0.78
C ARG A 55 -3.38 15.34 0.91
N GLN A 56 -3.95 15.92 1.96
CA GLN A 56 -3.96 17.38 2.14
C GLN A 56 -2.58 17.87 2.55
N GLN A 57 -1.92 17.11 3.43
CA GLN A 57 -0.57 17.41 3.90
C GLN A 57 0.52 16.74 3.07
N ASN A 58 0.13 15.94 2.06
CA ASN A 58 1.03 15.13 1.24
C ASN A 58 1.95 14.24 2.09
N PHE A 59 1.38 13.54 3.07
CA PHE A 59 2.13 12.62 3.91
C PHE A 59 2.12 11.21 3.34
N TYR A 60 3.32 10.74 3.03
CA TYR A 60 3.60 9.44 2.44
C TYR A 60 4.90 8.86 2.98
N PHE A 61 5.10 7.57 2.71
CA PHE A 61 6.42 6.94 2.77
C PHE A 61 6.58 5.94 1.64
N VAL A 62 7.84 5.65 1.30
CA VAL A 62 8.21 4.58 0.37
C VAL A 62 8.39 3.28 1.14
N THR A 63 7.70 2.21 0.75
CA THR A 63 7.70 0.92 1.47
C THR A 63 9.10 0.32 1.58
N SER A 64 9.89 0.36 0.50
CA SER A 64 11.27 -0.14 0.50
C SER A 64 12.15 0.56 1.54
N MET A 65 12.00 1.87 1.74
CA MET A 65 12.75 2.62 2.75
C MET A 65 12.33 2.25 4.18
N VAL A 66 11.06 1.89 4.39
CA VAL A 66 10.59 1.38 5.69
C VAL A 66 11.24 0.04 5.99
N VAL A 67 11.21 -0.88 5.02
CA VAL A 67 11.80 -2.22 5.13
C VAL A 67 13.31 -2.15 5.36
N LEU A 68 14.01 -1.26 4.64
CA LEU A 68 15.45 -1.02 4.81
C LEU A 68 15.79 -0.22 6.08
N GLY A 69 14.79 0.28 6.80
CA GLY A 69 14.98 1.07 8.02
C GLY A 69 15.52 2.49 7.79
N THR A 70 15.53 2.98 6.55
CA THR A 70 16.01 4.33 6.18
C THR A 70 14.91 5.39 6.20
N SER A 71 13.64 4.98 6.23
CA SER A 71 12.50 5.89 6.42
C SER A 71 12.45 6.47 7.84
N ALA A 72 11.88 7.67 8.00
CA ALA A 72 11.54 8.23 9.30
C ALA A 72 10.44 7.43 10.04
N HIS A 73 9.65 6.65 9.29
CA HIS A 73 8.58 5.81 9.80
C HIS A 73 9.19 4.50 10.30
N LYS A 74 9.01 4.22 11.60
CA LYS A 74 9.51 3.01 12.27
C LYS A 74 8.36 2.13 12.73
N ASP A 75 8.65 0.84 12.92
CA ASP A 75 7.72 -0.16 13.46
C ASP A 75 6.37 -0.16 12.72
N VAL A 76 6.44 -0.09 11.39
CA VAL A 76 5.24 0.03 10.56
C VAL A 76 4.52 -1.32 10.51
N GLU A 77 3.25 -1.30 10.90
CA GLU A 77 2.36 -2.44 10.87
C GLU A 77 1.07 -2.10 10.13
N VAL A 78 0.48 -3.13 9.53
CA VAL A 78 -0.70 -3.04 8.67
C VAL A 78 -1.80 -3.88 9.27
N LEU A 79 -3.00 -3.31 9.33
CA LEU A 79 -4.24 -4.01 9.61
C LEU A 79 -5.07 -4.07 8.33
N LYS A 80 -5.35 -5.29 7.87
CA LYS A 80 -6.16 -5.51 6.67
C LYS A 80 -7.57 -5.04 6.89
N SER A 81 -8.01 -4.12 6.05
CA SER A 81 -9.43 -3.78 6.01
C SER A 81 -10.20 -4.96 5.44
N SER A 82 -11.25 -5.42 6.14
CA SER A 82 -12.15 -6.42 5.57
C SER A 82 -12.71 -5.87 4.26
N PRO A 83 -12.75 -6.66 3.17
CA PRO A 83 -13.43 -6.24 1.95
C PRO A 83 -14.91 -6.04 2.27
N GLY A 84 -15.30 -4.80 2.51
CA GLY A 84 -16.70 -4.44 2.70
C GLY A 84 -17.46 -4.77 1.43
N LYS A 85 -18.68 -5.32 1.56
CA LYS A 85 -19.62 -5.66 0.47
C LYS A 85 -20.09 -4.47 -0.40
N ASN A 86 -19.35 -3.36 -0.45
CA ASN A 86 -19.61 -2.23 -1.31
C ASN A 86 -18.50 -2.14 -2.36
N GLY A 87 -18.79 -2.74 -3.51
CA GLY A 87 -17.91 -2.75 -4.67
C GLY A 87 -17.54 -1.35 -5.13
N ARG A 88 -16.25 -1.06 -5.05
CA ARG A 88 -15.49 -0.41 -6.12
C ARG A 88 -14.11 -1.00 -6.05
N VAL A 89 -13.92 -2.07 -6.82
CA VAL A 89 -12.59 -2.44 -7.30
C VAL A 89 -12.10 -1.19 -8.03
N PHE A 90 -11.24 -0.39 -7.40
CA PHE A 90 -10.39 0.50 -8.18
C PHE A 90 -9.52 -0.45 -8.97
N SER A 91 -9.94 -0.68 -10.23
CA SER A 91 -9.19 -1.46 -11.19
C SER A 91 -7.75 -1.00 -11.09
N ALA A 92 -6.88 -1.89 -10.63
CA ALA A 92 -5.47 -1.77 -10.85
C ALA A 92 -5.32 -1.45 -12.33
N ASN A 93 -4.91 -0.21 -12.63
CA ASN A 93 -4.32 0.06 -13.93
C ASN A 93 -3.08 -0.82 -13.96
N PHE A 94 -3.27 -2.02 -14.51
CA PHE A 94 -2.22 -2.84 -15.05
C PHE A 94 -1.35 -1.91 -15.87
N TYR A 95 -0.14 -1.62 -15.39
CA TYR A 95 0.93 -1.22 -16.28
C TYR A 95 1.15 -2.39 -17.23
N ARG A 96 0.40 -2.41 -18.34
CA ARG A 96 0.85 -3.08 -19.56
C ARG A 96 2.12 -2.32 -19.95
N LEU A 97 3.25 -2.86 -19.52
CA LEU A 97 4.52 -2.64 -20.18
C LEU A 97 4.27 -2.72 -21.68
N ARG A 98 4.61 -1.61 -22.35
CA ARG A 98 4.74 -1.56 -23.80
C ARG A 98 5.67 -2.70 -24.20
N ASP A 99 5.21 -3.58 -25.06
CA ASP A 99 6.10 -4.29 -25.98
C ASP A 99 6.47 -3.30 -27.10
N PRO A 100 7.69 -2.76 -27.17
CA PRO A 100 8.22 -2.28 -28.42
C PRO A 100 8.84 -3.49 -29.16
N LEU A 101 8.71 -3.47 -30.50
CA LEU A 101 9.42 -4.30 -31.48
C LEU A 101 8.73 -5.60 -31.93
N ARG A 102 7.86 -5.47 -32.93
CA ARG A 102 8.00 -6.28 -34.16
C ARG A 102 7.74 -5.42 -35.38
N GLY A 103 8.84 -5.06 -36.04
CA GLY A 103 8.83 -4.39 -37.33
C GLY A 103 8.58 -5.36 -38.50
N ARG A 104 8.18 -4.73 -39.61
CA ARG A 104 8.41 -5.05 -41.03
C ARG A 104 8.00 -6.43 -41.60
N GLY A 105 7.22 -6.33 -42.67
CA GLY A 105 7.09 -7.32 -43.75
C GLY A 105 5.71 -7.17 -44.40
N ARG A 106 5.45 -6.15 -45.24
CA ARG A 106 5.49 -6.28 -46.72
C ARG A 106 5.61 -7.72 -47.21
N SER A 107 4.52 -8.23 -47.79
CA SER A 107 4.43 -8.58 -49.21
C SER A 107 2.97 -8.68 -49.63
#